data_AF-A0A959FWA6-F1
#
_entry.id   AF-A0A959FWA6-F1
#
_cell.length_a   1.000
_cell.length_b   1.000
_cell.length_c   1.000
_cell.angle_alpha   90.00
_cell.angle_beta   90.00
_cell.angle_gamma   90.00
#
_symmetry.space_group_name_H-M   'P 1'
#
loop_
_entity.id
_entity.type
_entity.pdbx_description
1 polymer ?
#
loop_
_entity_poly.entity_id
_entity_poly.type
_entity_poly.pdbx_seq_one_letter_code
_entity_poly.pdbx_strand_id
1 'polypeptide(L)'
;MPRRRMRITGFARFVLFLIIVVPLTYIGVSYYKGEDGLQNIKDLLGIEQQPTEKKTVDPTVEEALLEDQIRTMEAELEAQQGKIEEMEAEVQELKEMIQLQKEQLTEN
;
A
#
# COMPACT_ATOMS: atom_id res chain seq x y z
N MET A 1 41.75 14.98 24.98
CA MET A 1 41.62 13.72 24.21
C MET A 1 41.19 14.06 22.78
N PRO A 2 41.93 13.68 21.73
CA PRO A 2 41.56 14.02 20.35
C PRO A 2 40.34 13.21 19.91
N ARG A 3 39.28 13.90 19.46
CA ARG A 3 38.06 13.28 18.93
C ARG A 3 38.39 12.62 17.58
N ARG A 4 38.49 11.28 17.53
CA ARG A 4 38.63 10.54 16.28
C ARG A 4 37.36 10.73 15.45
N ARG A 5 37.46 11.37 14.29
CA ARG A 5 36.39 11.38 13.28
C ARG A 5 36.37 10.01 12.61
N MET A 6 35.32 9.23 12.87
CA MET A 6 35.13 7.93 12.24
C MET A 6 34.94 8.15 10.73
N ARG A 7 35.83 7.58 9.91
CA ARG A 7 35.69 7.63 8.45
C ARG A 7 34.71 6.56 8.03
N ILE A 8 33.51 6.97 7.64
CA ILE A 8 32.50 6.08 7.08
C ILE A 8 33.02 5.58 5.73
N THR A 9 33.14 4.26 5.56
CA THR A 9 33.56 3.63 4.31
C THR A 9 32.41 3.68 3.29
N GLY A 10 32.73 3.58 1.99
CA GLY A 10 31.70 3.54 0.94
C GLY A 10 30.67 2.42 1.16
N PHE A 11 31.13 1.26 1.63
CA PHE A 11 30.27 0.14 2.02
C PHE A 11 29.33 0.50 3.19
N ALA A 12 29.82 1.18 4.22
CA ALA A 12 28.98 1.61 5.34
C ALA A 12 27.88 2.60 4.89
N ARG A 13 28.17 3.48 3.92
CA ARG A 13 27.13 4.34 3.33
C ARG A 13 26.06 3.54 2.59
N PHE A 14 26.46 2.49 1.86
CA PHE A 14 25.54 1.60 1.15
C PHE A 14 24.64 0.80 2.11
N VAL A 15 25.20 0.27 3.21
CA VAL A 15 24.41 -0.44 4.22
C VAL A 15 23.41 0.50 4.91
N LEU A 16 23.83 1.71 5.27
CA LEU A 16 22.92 2.72 5.83
C LEU A 16 21.79 3.08 4.86
N PHE A 17 22.07 3.15 3.56
CA PHE A 17 21.05 3.36 2.54
C PHE A 17 20.06 2.18 2.48
N LEU A 18 20.55 0.93 2.47
CA LEU A 18 19.68 -0.25 2.44
C LEU A 18 18.74 -0.33 3.64
N ILE A 19 19.22 0.02 4.84
CA ILE A 19 18.37 0.01 6.06
C ILE A 19 17.16 0.93 5.91
N ILE A 20 17.25 2.00 5.12
CA ILE A 20 16.14 2.95 4.90
C ILE A 20 15.32 2.54 3.67
N VAL A 21 15.98 2.20 2.57
CA VAL A 21 15.30 1.96 1.28
C VAL A 21 14.58 0.62 1.25
N VAL A 22 15.11 -0.42 1.87
CA VAL A 22 14.46 -1.74 1.92
C VAL A 22 13.07 -1.68 2.56
N PRO A 23 12.89 -1.14 3.79
CA PRO A 23 11.55 -1.06 4.39
C PRO A 23 10.64 -0.09 3.62
N LEU A 24 11.16 1.02 3.08
CA LEU A 24 10.35 1.93 2.25
C LEU A 24 9.84 1.25 0.97
N THR A 25 10.68 0.44 0.32
CA THR A 25 10.30 -0.28 -0.89
C THR A 25 9.27 -1.36 -0.57
N TYR A 26 9.42 -2.05 0.56
CA TYR A 26 8.44 -3.02 1.03
C TYR A 26 7.07 -2.37 1.26
N ILE A 27 7.01 -1.23 1.96
CA ILE A 27 5.75 -0.47 2.14
C ILE A 27 5.16 -0.07 0.79
N GLY A 28 5.98 0.43 -0.14
CA GLY A 28 5.51 0.85 -1.46
C GLY A 28 4.91 -0.31 -2.27
N VAL A 29 5.55 -1.49 -2.25
CA VAL A 29 5.03 -2.69 -2.93
C VAL A 29 3.76 -3.21 -2.27
N SER A 30 3.72 -3.24 -0.93
CA SER A 30 2.53 -3.68 -0.19
C SER A 30 1.35 -2.74 -0.42
N TYR A 31 1.56 -1.42 -0.45
CA TYR A 31 0.51 -0.44 -0.75
C TYR A 31 -0.08 -0.67 -2.14
N TYR A 32 0.76 -0.95 -3.14
CA TYR A 32 0.28 -1.25 -4.50
C TYR A 32 -0.54 -2.56 -4.57
N LYS A 33 -0.26 -3.52 -3.70
CA LYS A 33 -0.99 -4.80 -3.62
C LYS A 33 -2.23 -4.75 -2.72
N GLY A 34 -2.48 -3.63 -2.04
CA GLY A 34 -3.54 -3.52 -1.04
C GLY A 34 -3.23 -4.24 0.29
N GLU A 35 -1.97 -4.64 0.50
CA GLU A 35 -1.51 -5.25 1.75
C GLU A 35 -1.00 -4.18 2.72
N ASP A 36 -1.22 -4.40 4.02
CA ASP A 36 -0.86 -3.44 5.07
C ASP A 36 0.64 -3.56 5.45
N GLY A 37 1.50 -3.05 4.57
CA GLY A 37 2.96 -3.21 4.67
C GLY A 37 3.57 -2.61 5.94
N LEU A 38 2.92 -1.61 6.54
CA LEU A 38 3.36 -1.02 7.80
C LEU A 38 3.11 -1.96 8.99
N GLN A 39 2.01 -2.71 8.97
CA GLN A 39 1.68 -3.69 10.00
C GLN A 39 2.64 -4.89 9.92
N ASN A 40 2.87 -5.41 8.73
CA ASN A 40 3.83 -6.50 8.50
C ASN A 40 5.26 -6.13 8.93
N ILE A 41 5.70 -4.87 8.75
CA ILE A 41 7.01 -4.41 9.22
C ILE A 41 7.07 -4.38 10.76
N LYS A 42 6.01 -3.93 11.44
CA LYS A 42 5.94 -3.94 12.90
C LYS A 42 6.06 -5.37 13.44
N ASP A 43 5.37 -6.30 12.80
CA ASP A 43 5.38 -7.72 13.15
C ASP A 43 6.76 -8.37 12.86
N LEU A 44 7.37 -8.07 11.70
CA LEU A 44 8.72 -8.55 11.32
C LEU A 44 9.83 -8.01 12.22
N LEU A 45 9.70 -6.76 12.68
CA LEU A 45 10.67 -6.13 13.57
C LEU A 45 10.47 -6.55 15.04
N GLY A 46 9.46 -7.38 15.33
CA GLY A 46 9.14 -7.80 16.70
C GLY A 46 8.79 -6.62 17.60
N ILE A 47 8.36 -5.49 17.00
CA ILE A 47 7.76 -4.38 17.73
C ILE A 47 6.31 -4.80 17.98
N GLU A 48 6.15 -5.85 18.79
CA GLU A 48 4.89 -6.07 19.48
C GLU A 48 4.64 -4.78 20.25
N GLN A 49 3.55 -4.09 19.90
CA GLN A 49 2.98 -3.12 20.80
C GLN A 49 2.87 -3.86 22.14
N GLN A 50 3.47 -3.33 23.20
CA GLN A 50 3.16 -3.80 24.56
C GLN A 50 1.66 -4.03 24.60
N PRO A 51 1.17 -5.18 25.10
CA PRO A 51 -0.24 -5.50 25.04
C PRO A 51 -0.98 -4.32 25.65
N THR A 52 -1.59 -3.49 24.79
CA THR A 52 -2.64 -2.57 25.19
C THR A 52 -3.58 -3.48 25.95
N GLU A 53 -3.70 -3.25 27.26
CA GLU A 53 -4.42 -4.12 28.18
C GLU A 53 -5.60 -4.74 27.44
N LYS A 54 -5.56 -6.07 27.26
CA LYS A 54 -6.70 -6.80 26.74
C LYS A 54 -7.83 -6.55 27.73
N LYS A 55 -8.58 -5.48 27.48
CA LYS A 55 -9.93 -5.33 28.00
C LYS A 55 -10.61 -6.57 27.45
N THR A 56 -10.90 -7.52 28.35
CA THR A 56 -11.67 -8.72 28.03
C THR A 56 -13.02 -8.25 27.52
N VAL A 57 -13.08 -7.96 26.22
CA VAL A 57 -14.32 -7.82 25.48
C VAL A 57 -14.76 -9.25 25.22
N ASP A 58 -15.99 -9.54 25.59
CA ASP A 58 -16.65 -10.82 25.36
C ASP A 58 -16.40 -11.26 23.91
N PRO A 59 -15.90 -12.48 23.64
CA PRO A 59 -15.59 -12.94 22.28
C PRO A 59 -16.80 -12.84 21.33
N THR A 60 -18.02 -12.86 21.87
CA THR A 60 -19.28 -12.68 21.12
C THR A 60 -19.47 -11.27 20.56
N VAL A 61 -18.88 -10.25 21.19
CA VAL A 61 -18.97 -8.85 20.73
C VAL A 61 -17.88 -8.57 19.68
N GLU A 62 -16.72 -9.20 19.82
CA GLU A 62 -15.62 -9.07 18.86
C GLU A 62 -15.96 -9.74 17.52
N GLU A 63 -16.56 -10.93 17.54
CA GLU A 63 -17.06 -11.59 16.32
C GLU A 63 -18.12 -10.76 15.59
N ALA A 64 -19.06 -10.15 16.32
CA ALA A 64 -20.08 -9.29 15.72
C ALA A 64 -19.50 -8.02 15.09
N LEU A 65 -18.48 -7.41 15.70
CA LEU A 65 -17.79 -6.24 15.16
C LEU A 65 -16.90 -6.58 13.97
N LEU A 66 -16.30 -7.77 13.95
CA LEU A 66 -15.52 -8.28 12.82
C LEU A 66 -16.43 -8.59 11.63
N GLU A 67 -17.61 -9.18 11.87
CA GLU A 67 -18.57 -9.47 10.79
C GLU A 67 -19.13 -8.19 10.17
N ASP A 68 -19.40 -7.16 10.97
CA ASP A 68 -19.83 -5.85 10.45
C ASP A 68 -18.72 -5.19 9.62
N GLN A 69 -17.46 -5.26 10.08
CA GLN A 69 -16.31 -4.77 9.33
C GLN A 69 -16.13 -5.51 7.99
N ILE A 70 -16.27 -6.84 7.98
CA ILE A 70 -16.21 -7.64 6.75
C ILE A 70 -17.29 -7.19 5.76
N ARG A 71 -18.53 -7.00 6.21
CA ARG A 71 -19.62 -6.53 5.33
C ARG A 71 -19.37 -5.13 4.78
N THR A 72 -18.83 -4.23 5.60
CA THR A 72 -18.48 -2.88 5.12
C THR A 72 -17.35 -2.92 4.10
N MET A 73 -16.32 -3.74 4.32
CA MET A 73 -15.22 -3.92 3.37
C MET A 73 -15.68 -4.56 2.06
N GLU A 74 -16.57 -5.56 2.13
CA GLU A 74 -17.15 -6.18 0.93
C GLU A 74 -17.95 -5.17 0.09
N ALA A 75 -18.77 -4.34 0.75
CA ALA A 75 -19.53 -3.28 0.06
C ALA A 75 -18.62 -2.22 -0.56
N GLU A 76 -17.53 -1.85 0.11
CA GLU A 76 -16.53 -0.93 -0.44
C GLU A 76 -15.78 -1.53 -1.63
N LEU A 77 -15.43 -2.82 -1.58
CA LEU A 77 -14.80 -3.53 -2.70
C LEU A 77 -15.70 -3.55 -3.93
N GLU A 78 -16.99 -3.86 -3.75
CA GLU A 78 -17.97 -3.86 -4.85
C GLU A 78 -18.12 -2.45 -5.46
N ALA A 79 -18.21 -1.42 -4.62
CA ALA A 79 -18.29 -0.03 -5.09
C ALA A 79 -17.02 0.41 -5.83
N GLN A 80 -15.83 0.00 -5.34
CA GLN A 80 -14.56 0.30 -6.01
C GLN A 80 -14.43 -0.44 -7.34
N GLN A 81 -14.87 -1.70 -7.41
CA GLN A 81 -14.88 -2.47 -8.66
C GLN A 81 -15.78 -1.81 -9.71
N GLY A 82 -16.99 -1.40 -9.34
CA GLY A 82 -17.88 -0.67 -10.26
C GLY A 82 -17.26 0.63 -10.79
N LYS A 83 -16.55 1.37 -9.93
CA LYS A 83 -15.84 2.59 -10.34
C LYS A 83 -14.67 2.30 -11.28
N ILE A 84 -13.96 1.18 -11.09
CA ILE A 84 -12.89 0.75 -12.00
C ILE A 84 -13.49 0.43 -13.37
N GLU A 85 -14.57 -0.34 -13.43
CA GLU A 85 -15.23 -0.68 -14.70
C GLU A 85 -15.73 0.56 -15.44
N GLU A 86 -16.33 1.52 -14.73
CA GLU A 86 -16.78 2.79 -15.31
C GLU A 86 -15.60 3.60 -15.89
N MET A 87 -14.51 3.70 -15.13
CA MET A 87 -13.32 4.44 -15.56
C MET A 87 -12.58 3.73 -16.72
N GLU A 88 -12.60 2.40 -16.75
CA GLU A 88 -12.08 1.62 -17.87
C GLU A 88 -12.89 1.82 -19.15
N ALA A 89 -14.22 1.87 -19.04
CA ALA A 89 -15.10 2.18 -20.16
C ALA A 89 -14.86 3.60 -20.71
N GLU A 90 -14.72 4.59 -19.84
CA GLU A 90 -14.40 5.98 -20.24
C GLU A 90 -13.05 6.06 -20.95
N VAL A 91 -12.02 5.39 -20.42
CA VAL A 91 -10.69 5.32 -21.06
C VAL A 91 -10.77 4.66 -22.43
N GLN A 92 -11.61 3.64 -22.60
CA GLN A 92 -11.81 2.98 -23.89
C GLN A 92 -12.48 3.92 -24.89
N GLU A 93 -13.54 4.63 -24.50
CA GLU A 93 -14.24 5.58 -25.35
C GLU A 93 -13.32 6.74 -25.78
N LEU A 94 -12.53 7.28 -24.83
CA LEU A 94 -11.53 8.32 -25.13
C LEU A 94 -10.46 7.82 -26.11
N LYS A 95 -10.00 6.57 -25.98
CA LYS A 95 -9.04 5.96 -26.91
C LYS A 95 -9.62 5.84 -28.32
N GLU A 96 -10.88 5.41 -28.44
CA GLU A 96 -11.57 5.30 -29.73
C GLU A 96 -11.74 6.68 -30.41
N MET A 97 -12.12 7.70 -29.64
CA MET A 97 -12.21 9.08 -30.15
C MET A 97 -10.87 9.62 -30.64
N ILE A 98 -9.79 9.40 -29.88
CA ILE A 98 -8.44 9.80 -30.29
C ILE A 98 -8.01 9.07 -31.57
N GLN A 99 -8.35 7.79 -31.70
CA GLN A 99 -7.99 7.00 -32.87
C GLN A 99 -8.71 7.51 -34.13
N LEU A 100 -10.02 7.76 -34.04
CA LEU A 100 -10.81 8.36 -35.13
C LEU A 100 -10.28 9.74 -35.55
N GLN A 101 -9.92 10.58 -34.59
CA GLN A 101 -9.33 11.89 -34.89
C GLN A 101 -7.97 11.76 -35.60
N LYS A 102 -7.14 10.80 -35.18
CA LYS A 102 -5.86 10.53 -35.85
C LYS A 102 -6.06 10.07 -37.29
N GLU A 103 -7.01 9.17 -37.54
CA GLU A 103 -7.31 8.70 -38.89
C GLU A 103 -7.77 9.84 -39.81
N GLN A 104 -8.63 10.74 -39.32
CA GLN A 104 -9.08 11.92 -40.07
C GLN A 104 -7.96 12.93 -40.37
N LEU A 105 -6.94 13.01 -39.52
CA LEU A 105 -5.76 13.86 -39.73
C LEU A 105 -4.73 13.23 -40.68
N THR A 106 -4.75 11.91 -40.85
CA THR A 106 -3.87 11.21 -41.79
C THR A 106 -4.43 11.10 -43.20
N GLU A 107 -5.75 11.26 -43.40
CA GLU A 107 -6.41 11.25 -44.72
C GLU A 107 -6.54 12.64 -45.39
N ASN A 108 -6.18 13.74 -44.71
CA ASN A 108 -6.02 15.09 -45.30
C ASN A 108 -4.54 15.40 -45.57
#